data_AF-A0A0C9ZUY2-F1
#
_entry.id   AF-A0A0C9ZUY2-F1
#
_cell.length_a   1.000
_cell.length_b   1.000
_cell.length_c   1.000
_cell.angle_alpha   90.00
_cell.angle_beta   90.00
_cell.angle_gamma   90.00
#
_symmetry.space_group_name_H-M   'P 1'
#
loop_
_entity.id
_entity.type
_entity.pdbx_description
1 polymer ?
#
loop_
_entity_poly.entity_id
_entity_poly.type
_entity_poly.pdbx_seq_one_letter_code
_entity_poly.pdbx_strand_id
1 'polypeptide(L)'
;MSTMRRTQSIRTYNKHPSASTSIVADDLGVLRESSEESVEGVLRKQLLDKDRENDKLQTTILTLQAQLAQRPSIETFQEFEKEHRNLELLLQGTQRENERCMAEIDRMKTREKLLEQALAKVAGENWQVTLSRFHSVLDITPSTSSSARIGMNTYLHRTQPSSVTESSGQSASPTPVSVEATRAQFEQVRLLILGMEQRMQEREEKLNKTIERAEAQEMKCEALQKEILPSKLVV
;
A
#
# COMPACT_ATOMS: atom_id res chain seq x y z
N MET A 1 -17.44 -25.91 10.82
CA MET A 1 -18.35 -26.69 9.96
C MET A 1 -19.01 -25.72 8.99
N SER A 2 -18.52 -25.63 7.75
CA SER A 2 -19.11 -24.77 6.72
C SER A 2 -19.45 -25.60 5.49
N THR A 3 -20.70 -25.44 5.07
CA THR A 3 -21.48 -26.24 4.14
C THR A 3 -20.95 -26.23 2.70
N MET A 4 -20.65 -27.40 2.16
CA MET A 4 -20.46 -27.65 0.71
C MET A 4 -21.75 -27.31 -0.04
N ARG A 5 -21.72 -26.28 -0.90
CA ARG A 5 -22.79 -26.02 -1.85
C ARG A 5 -22.72 -27.03 -2.99
N ARG A 6 -23.66 -27.98 -2.97
CA ARG A 6 -23.98 -28.95 -4.03
C ARG A 6 -24.57 -28.21 -5.23
N THR A 7 -23.82 -28.09 -6.32
CA THR A 7 -24.33 -27.57 -7.58
C THR A 7 -25.14 -28.64 -8.30
N GLN A 8 -26.38 -28.31 -8.65
CA GLN A 8 -27.30 -29.20 -9.36
C GLN A 8 -27.01 -29.13 -10.87
N SER A 9 -26.82 -30.29 -11.49
CA SER A 9 -26.71 -30.45 -12.94
C SER A 9 -28.10 -30.38 -13.57
N ILE A 10 -28.35 -29.33 -14.36
CA ILE A 10 -29.58 -29.19 -15.15
C ILE A 10 -29.38 -30.05 -16.41
N ARG A 11 -29.96 -31.26 -16.42
CA ARG A 11 -30.14 -32.08 -17.62
C ARG A 11 -31.17 -31.41 -18.53
N THR A 12 -30.71 -30.67 -19.54
CA THR A 12 -31.52 -30.30 -20.70
C THR A 12 -31.71 -31.54 -21.58
N TYR A 13 -32.87 -32.17 -21.48
CA TYR A 13 -33.35 -33.12 -22.49
C TYR A 13 -33.64 -32.33 -23.78
N ASN A 14 -32.70 -32.37 -24.73
CA ASN A 14 -33.01 -31.98 -26.10
C ASN A 14 -34.03 -32.98 -26.65
N LYS A 15 -35.27 -32.49 -26.70
CA LYS A 15 -36.42 -33.09 -27.37
C LYS A 15 -36.04 -33.28 -28.85
N HIS A 16 -35.73 -34.52 -29.23
CA HIS A 16 -35.68 -34.91 -30.64
C HIS A 16 -37.02 -34.56 -31.30
N PRO A 17 -37.06 -33.84 -32.43
CA PRO A 17 -38.22 -33.94 -33.30
C PRO A 17 -38.12 -35.31 -33.97
N SER A 18 -38.84 -36.29 -33.44
CA SER A 18 -39.20 -37.47 -34.21
C SER A 18 -40.06 -36.99 -35.38
N ALA A 19 -39.40 -36.70 -36.51
CA ALA A 19 -40.05 -36.57 -37.79
C ALA A 19 -40.62 -37.95 -38.12
N SER A 20 -41.92 -38.07 -37.90
CA SER A 20 -42.72 -39.23 -38.25
C SER A 20 -42.74 -39.36 -39.78
N THR A 21 -41.83 -40.17 -40.32
CA THR A 21 -41.92 -40.68 -41.68
C THR A 21 -43.06 -41.70 -41.72
N SER A 22 -44.31 -41.21 -41.91
CA SER A 22 -45.38 -42.08 -42.38
C SER A 22 -45.13 -42.36 -43.86
N ILE A 23 -44.39 -43.44 -44.09
CA ILE A 23 -44.26 -44.11 -45.38
C ILE A 23 -45.63 -44.72 -45.69
N VAL A 24 -46.48 -43.94 -46.37
CA VAL A 24 -47.61 -44.49 -47.14
C VAL A 24 -47.08 -44.68 -48.54
N ALA A 25 -46.88 -45.94 -48.91
CA ALA A 25 -46.62 -46.36 -50.26
C ALA A 25 -47.82 -45.97 -51.13
N ASP A 26 -47.59 -45.19 -52.18
CA ASP A 26 -48.50 -45.12 -53.31
C ASP A 26 -47.70 -45.24 -54.62
N ASP A 27 -48.31 -45.96 -55.53
CA ASP A 27 -47.75 -46.74 -56.61
C ASP A 27 -47.61 -45.87 -57.89
N LEU A 28 -46.52 -46.07 -58.63
CA LEU A 28 -46.36 -45.69 -60.06
C LEU A 28 -46.90 -44.31 -60.50
N GLY A 29 -46.11 -43.25 -60.37
CA GLY A 29 -46.50 -41.98 -61.00
C GLY A 29 -45.51 -40.84 -60.90
N VAL A 30 -44.61 -40.77 -61.89
CA VAL A 30 -43.91 -39.55 -62.32
C VAL A 30 -42.86 -39.03 -61.34
N LEU A 31 -41.61 -39.13 -61.79
CA LEU A 31 -40.47 -38.32 -61.38
C LEU A 31 -40.84 -36.83 -61.33
N ARG A 32 -41.46 -36.38 -60.23
CA ARG A 32 -41.64 -34.96 -59.95
C ARG A 32 -40.34 -34.45 -59.32
N GLU A 33 -39.28 -34.41 -60.11
CA GLU A 33 -37.98 -33.79 -59.77
C GLU A 33 -38.09 -32.24 -59.65
N SER A 34 -39.26 -31.67 -59.37
CA SER A 34 -39.56 -30.28 -59.72
C SER A 34 -40.18 -29.41 -58.62
N SER A 35 -40.23 -29.78 -57.34
CA SER A 35 -40.97 -28.91 -56.40
C SER A 35 -40.56 -28.80 -54.94
N GLU A 36 -39.77 -29.68 -54.35
CA GLU A 36 -39.51 -29.58 -52.91
C GLU A 36 -38.05 -29.96 -52.69
N GLU A 37 -37.31 -29.18 -51.88
CA GLU A 37 -35.91 -29.48 -51.53
C GLU A 37 -35.74 -30.98 -51.29
N SER A 38 -34.89 -31.65 -52.11
CA SER A 38 -34.58 -33.06 -51.93
C SER A 38 -34.23 -33.30 -50.45
N VAL A 39 -34.80 -34.32 -49.82
CA VAL A 39 -34.56 -34.66 -48.40
C VAL A 39 -33.07 -34.72 -48.09
N GLU A 40 -32.27 -35.17 -49.05
CA GLU A 40 -30.81 -35.17 -49.02
C GLU A 40 -30.21 -33.75 -48.88
N GLY A 41 -30.75 -32.77 -49.59
CA GLY A 41 -30.38 -31.36 -49.49
C GLY A 41 -30.69 -30.75 -48.12
N VAL A 42 -31.85 -31.07 -47.54
CA VAL A 42 -32.22 -30.65 -46.17
C VAL A 42 -31.26 -31.23 -45.15
N LEU A 43 -30.92 -32.52 -45.27
CA LEU A 43 -29.97 -33.20 -44.38
C LEU A 43 -28.55 -32.63 -44.51
N ARG A 44 -28.08 -32.31 -45.73
CA ARG A 44 -26.77 -31.64 -45.94
C ARG A 44 -26.73 -30.26 -45.29
N LYS A 45 -27.80 -29.49 -45.41
CA LYS A 45 -27.91 -28.16 -44.77
C LYS A 45 -27.89 -28.28 -43.24
N GLN A 46 -28.67 -29.21 -42.68
CA GLN A 46 -28.67 -29.48 -41.25
C GLN A 46 -27.29 -29.94 -40.74
N LEU A 47 -26.59 -30.79 -41.50
CA LEU A 47 -25.25 -31.23 -41.15
C LEU A 47 -24.28 -30.04 -41.10
N LEU A 48 -24.29 -29.20 -42.13
CA LEU A 48 -23.46 -27.98 -42.15
C LEU A 48 -23.79 -27.02 -41.01
N ASP A 49 -25.07 -26.85 -40.68
CA ASP A 49 -25.48 -26.00 -39.57
C ASP A 49 -25.03 -26.59 -38.22
N LYS A 50 -25.05 -27.91 -38.08
CA LYS A 50 -24.53 -28.63 -36.91
C LYS A 50 -23.01 -28.57 -36.81
N ASP A 51 -22.28 -28.67 -37.91
CA ASP A 51 -20.83 -28.51 -37.94
C ASP A 51 -20.43 -27.09 -37.54
N ARG A 52 -21.11 -26.07 -38.07
CA ARG A 52 -20.91 -24.67 -37.65
C ARG A 52 -21.25 -24.45 -36.16
N GLU A 53 -22.30 -25.09 -35.65
CA GLU A 53 -22.63 -25.05 -34.23
C GLU A 53 -21.54 -25.72 -33.39
N ASN A 54 -21.01 -26.85 -33.84
CA ASN A 54 -19.92 -27.57 -33.19
C ASN A 54 -18.65 -26.72 -33.14
N ASP A 55 -18.26 -26.08 -34.23
CA ASP A 55 -17.11 -25.18 -34.29
C ASP A 55 -17.26 -23.98 -33.32
N LYS A 56 -18.47 -23.41 -33.25
CA LYS A 56 -18.79 -22.34 -32.28
C LYS A 56 -18.68 -22.82 -30.84
N LEU A 57 -19.19 -24.01 -30.54
CA LEU A 57 -19.10 -24.59 -29.20
C LEU A 57 -17.65 -24.90 -28.83
N GLN A 58 -16.86 -25.47 -29.74
CA GLN A 58 -15.43 -25.71 -29.53
C GLN A 58 -14.67 -24.42 -29.26
N THR A 59 -14.92 -23.37 -30.06
CA THR A 59 -14.32 -22.04 -29.86
C THR A 59 -14.68 -21.47 -28.48
N THR A 60 -15.94 -21.63 -28.06
CA THR A 60 -16.42 -21.19 -26.74
C THR A 60 -15.73 -21.98 -25.62
N ILE A 61 -15.61 -23.30 -25.76
CA ILE A 61 -14.92 -24.17 -24.80
C ILE A 61 -13.47 -23.74 -24.65
N LEU A 62 -12.75 -23.53 -25.76
CA LEU A 62 -11.36 -23.07 -25.73
C LEU A 62 -11.23 -21.70 -25.06
N THR A 63 -12.15 -20.78 -25.35
CA THR A 63 -12.18 -19.45 -24.73
C THR A 63 -12.39 -19.55 -23.21
N LEU A 64 -13.34 -20.37 -22.76
CA LEU A 64 -13.61 -20.58 -21.34
C LEU A 64 -12.45 -21.28 -20.62
N GLN A 65 -11.79 -22.25 -21.27
CA GLN A 65 -10.60 -22.90 -20.73
C GLN A 65 -9.45 -21.90 -20.57
N ALA A 66 -9.22 -21.02 -21.55
CA ALA A 66 -8.24 -19.96 -21.45
C ALA A 66 -8.56 -19.00 -20.30
N GLN A 67 -9.83 -18.61 -20.13
CA GLN A 67 -10.26 -17.75 -19.00
C GLN A 67 -10.09 -18.44 -17.64
N LEU A 68 -10.37 -19.74 -17.54
CA LEU A 68 -10.17 -20.50 -16.31
C LEU A 68 -8.68 -20.63 -15.97
N ALA A 69 -7.81 -20.84 -16.95
CA ALA A 69 -6.37 -20.91 -16.75
C ALA A 69 -5.75 -19.58 -16.31
N GLN A 70 -6.38 -18.45 -16.64
CA GLN A 70 -5.95 -17.12 -16.19
C GLN A 70 -6.39 -16.78 -14.77
N ARG A 71 -7.27 -17.58 -14.14
CA ARG A 71 -7.72 -17.27 -12.77
C ARG A 71 -6.57 -17.49 -11.78
N PRO A 72 -6.28 -16.52 -10.90
CA PRO A 72 -5.34 -16.71 -9.81
C PRO A 72 -5.76 -17.92 -8.98
N SER A 73 -4.77 -18.67 -8.47
CA SER A 73 -5.07 -19.78 -7.57
C SER A 73 -5.73 -19.27 -6.29
N ILE A 74 -6.53 -20.11 -5.64
CA ILE A 74 -7.17 -19.74 -4.38
C ILE A 74 -6.15 -19.35 -3.30
N GLU A 75 -4.95 -19.92 -3.36
CA GLU A 75 -3.85 -19.58 -2.45
C GLU A 75 -3.37 -18.15 -2.67
N THR A 76 -3.15 -17.73 -3.92
CA THR A 76 -2.75 -16.33 -4.22
C THR A 76 -3.83 -15.33 -3.80
N PHE A 77 -5.11 -15.68 -3.95
CA PHE A 77 -6.20 -14.83 -3.47
C PHE A 77 -6.20 -14.71 -1.94
N GLN A 78 -5.99 -15.82 -1.22
CA GLN A 78 -5.89 -15.81 0.23
C GLN A 78 -4.66 -15.04 0.74
N GLU A 79 -3.55 -15.09 0.02
CA GLU A 79 -2.36 -14.29 0.31
C GLU A 79 -2.66 -12.80 0.15
N PHE A 80 -3.32 -12.39 -0.94
CA PHE A 80 -3.76 -11.00 -1.11
C PHE A 80 -4.74 -10.55 -0.01
N GLU A 81 -5.69 -11.39 0.41
CA GLU A 81 -6.57 -11.06 1.53
C GLU A 81 -5.84 -10.93 2.88
N LYS A 82 -4.78 -11.71 3.10
CA LYS A 82 -3.92 -11.59 4.29
C LYS A 82 -3.09 -10.31 4.23
N GLU A 83 -2.47 -10.03 3.09
CA GLU A 83 -1.68 -8.83 2.87
C GLU A 83 -2.54 -7.57 3.01
N HIS A 84 -3.74 -7.56 2.42
CA HIS A 84 -4.68 -6.45 2.56
C HIS A 84 -5.02 -6.17 4.03
N ARG A 85 -5.37 -7.20 4.80
CA ARG A 85 -5.62 -7.06 6.24
C ARG A 85 -4.39 -6.57 7.01
N ASN A 86 -3.21 -7.02 6.64
CA ASN A 86 -1.96 -6.56 7.24
C ASN A 86 -1.70 -5.08 6.95
N LEU A 87 -1.94 -4.64 5.70
CA LEU A 87 -1.83 -3.24 5.30
C LEU A 87 -2.85 -2.36 6.02
N GLU A 88 -4.08 -2.82 6.21
CA GLU A 88 -5.11 -2.11 6.98
C GLU A 88 -4.67 -1.91 8.45
N LEU A 89 -4.09 -2.94 9.08
CA LEU A 89 -3.55 -2.83 10.43
C LEU A 89 -2.41 -1.82 10.51
N LEU A 90 -1.48 -1.85 9.54
CA LEU A 90 -0.36 -0.91 9.48
C LEU A 90 -0.84 0.53 9.26
N LEU A 91 -1.81 0.72 8.37
CA LEU A 91 -2.41 2.03 8.10
C LEU A 91 -3.07 2.58 9.36
N GLN A 92 -3.85 1.77 10.07
CA GLN A 92 -4.47 2.17 11.32
C GLN A 92 -3.43 2.52 12.40
N GLY A 93 -2.35 1.72 12.50
CA GLY A 93 -1.23 2.02 13.39
C GLY A 93 -0.58 3.36 13.07
N THR A 94 -0.33 3.63 11.80
CA THR A 94 0.29 4.87 11.31
C THR A 94 -0.61 6.08 11.54
N GLN A 95 -1.92 5.96 11.32
CA GLN A 95 -2.88 7.04 11.59
C GLN A 95 -2.91 7.40 13.07
N ARG A 96 -2.98 6.40 13.94
CA ARG A 96 -2.96 6.61 15.39
C ARG A 96 -1.67 7.31 15.84
N GLU A 97 -0.53 6.94 15.26
CA GLU A 97 0.74 7.58 15.59
C GLU A 97 0.83 9.02 15.07
N ASN A 98 0.32 9.28 13.86
CA ASN A 98 0.20 10.64 13.33
C ASN A 98 -0.67 11.54 14.22
N GLU A 99 -1.81 11.03 14.70
CA GLU A 99 -2.68 11.76 15.63
C GLU A 99 -1.95 12.11 16.95
N ARG A 100 -1.19 11.15 17.51
CA ARG A 100 -0.36 11.40 18.69
C ARG A 100 0.71 12.45 18.45
N CYS A 101 1.42 12.36 17.33
CA CYS A 101 2.45 13.32 16.95
C CYS A 101 1.87 14.73 16.78
N MET A 102 0.71 14.86 16.13
CA MET A 102 0.01 16.13 15.99
C MET A 102 -0.38 16.72 17.35
N ALA A 103 -0.90 15.91 18.26
CA ALA A 103 -1.22 16.35 19.62
C ALA A 103 0.03 16.83 20.39
N GLU A 104 1.16 16.14 20.24
CA GLU A 104 2.41 16.53 20.90
C GLU A 104 2.97 17.84 20.32
N ILE A 105 2.91 18.03 19.00
CA ILE A 105 3.28 19.28 18.34
C ILE A 105 2.44 20.44 18.89
N ASP A 106 1.13 20.26 19.05
CA ASP A 106 0.25 21.31 19.55
C ASP A 106 0.50 21.63 21.03
N ARG A 107 0.85 20.61 21.83
CA ARG A 107 1.33 20.80 23.21
C ARG A 107 2.62 21.61 23.26
N MET A 108 3.58 21.29 22.39
CA MET A 108 4.85 22.00 22.31
C MET A 108 4.68 23.45 21.84
N LYS A 109 3.84 23.71 20.83
CA LYS A 109 3.49 25.08 20.41
C LYS A 109 2.84 25.89 21.53
N THR A 110 1.97 25.26 22.31
CA THR A 110 1.34 25.93 23.46
C THR A 110 2.38 26.30 24.51
N ARG A 111 3.31 25.38 24.81
CA ARG A 111 4.43 25.62 25.72
C ARG A 111 5.36 26.71 25.20
N GLU A 112 5.72 26.67 23.93
CA GLU A 112 6.54 27.68 23.24
C GLU A 112 5.91 29.07 23.39
N LYS A 113 4.62 29.21 23.05
CA LYS A 113 3.89 30.47 23.21
C LYS A 113 3.91 31.00 24.64
N LEU A 114 3.80 30.13 25.65
CA LEU A 114 3.91 30.54 27.06
C LEU A 114 5.32 31.03 27.41
N LEU A 115 6.36 30.37 26.89
CA LEU A 115 7.75 30.78 27.08
C LEU A 115 8.05 32.10 26.37
N GLU A 116 7.56 32.29 25.14
CA GLU A 116 7.68 33.55 24.41
C GLU A 116 7.01 34.71 25.15
N GLN A 117 5.82 34.47 25.73
CA GLN A 117 5.14 35.46 26.57
C GLN A 117 5.92 35.78 27.85
N ALA A 118 6.51 34.78 28.50
CA ALA A 118 7.34 34.98 29.69
C ALA A 118 8.61 35.76 29.36
N LEU A 119 9.27 35.45 28.24
CA LEU A 119 10.42 36.19 27.72
C LEU A 119 10.06 37.64 27.42
N ALA A 120 8.93 37.88 26.76
CA ALA A 120 8.45 39.24 26.51
C ALA A 120 8.21 40.03 27.80
N LYS A 121 7.67 39.39 28.86
CA LYS A 121 7.48 40.04 30.16
C LYS A 121 8.78 40.42 30.86
N VAL A 122 9.82 39.58 30.76
CA VAL A 122 11.08 39.79 31.49
C VAL A 122 12.09 40.63 30.71
N ALA A 123 12.17 40.45 29.39
CA ALA A 123 13.16 41.09 28.52
C ALA A 123 12.56 42.14 27.56
N GLY A 124 11.25 42.40 27.63
CA GLY A 124 10.50 43.30 26.75
C GLY A 124 10.11 42.65 25.42
N GLU A 125 9.23 43.31 24.66
CA GLU A 125 8.70 42.81 23.38
C GLU A 125 9.76 42.61 22.29
N ASN A 126 10.93 43.23 22.46
CA ASN A 126 12.07 43.14 21.53
C ASN A 126 13.07 42.04 21.94
N TRP A 127 12.68 41.09 22.78
CA TRP A 127 13.58 40.03 23.27
C TRP A 127 14.23 39.24 22.14
N GLN A 128 13.52 39.02 21.01
CA GLN A 128 14.09 38.37 19.83
C GLN A 128 15.24 39.18 19.24
N VAL A 129 15.08 40.50 19.09
CA VAL A 129 16.13 41.39 18.55
C VAL A 129 17.34 41.42 19.47
N THR A 130 17.09 41.47 20.78
CA THR A 130 18.15 41.42 21.80
C THR A 130 18.89 40.08 21.73
N LEU A 131 18.19 38.95 21.71
CA LEU A 131 18.81 37.62 21.56
C LEU A 131 19.52 37.44 20.23
N SER A 132 18.96 37.88 19.11
CA SER A 132 19.60 37.82 17.79
C SER A 132 20.86 38.66 17.74
N ARG A 133 20.89 39.82 18.42
CA ARG A 133 22.11 40.64 18.56
C ARG A 133 23.17 39.94 19.41
N PHE A 134 22.77 39.23 20.48
CA PHE A 134 23.69 38.42 21.27
C PHE A 134 24.19 37.17 20.53
N HIS A 135 23.33 36.48 19.77
CA HIS A 135 23.68 35.33 18.92
C HIS A 135 24.51 35.72 17.68
N SER A 136 24.46 36.98 17.24
CA SER A 136 25.35 37.48 16.19
C SER A 136 26.73 37.87 16.73
N VAL A 137 26.87 38.05 18.05
CA VAL A 137 28.13 38.43 18.70
C VAL A 137 28.83 37.20 19.30
N LEU A 138 28.06 36.20 19.73
CA LEU A 138 28.55 34.86 20.01
C LEU A 138 28.15 33.97 18.84
N ASP A 139 29.10 33.60 17.96
CA ASP A 139 28.95 32.56 16.93
C ASP A 139 28.63 31.18 17.56
N ILE A 140 27.49 31.07 18.22
CA ILE A 140 26.89 29.82 18.66
C ILE A 140 25.88 29.49 17.59
N THR A 141 26.36 28.81 16.56
CA THR A 141 25.54 28.13 15.57
C THR A 141 24.53 27.23 16.30
N PRO A 142 23.21 27.47 16.17
CA PRO A 142 22.24 26.50 16.64
C PRO A 142 22.34 25.31 15.69
N SER A 143 22.92 24.21 16.18
CA SER A 143 22.77 22.88 15.58
C SER A 143 21.28 22.52 15.62
N THR A 144 20.56 23.05 14.64
CA THR A 144 19.16 22.79 14.41
C THR A 144 19.12 21.43 13.75
N SER A 145 18.63 20.46 14.49
CA SER A 145 18.19 19.16 14.02
C SER A 145 17.39 19.31 12.72
N SER A 146 17.97 18.89 11.61
CA SER A 146 17.34 18.88 10.29
C SER A 146 16.17 17.90 10.29
N SER A 147 14.98 18.41 10.57
CA SER A 147 13.71 17.78 10.22
C SER A 147 13.58 17.82 8.69
N ALA A 148 13.86 16.71 8.01
CA ALA A 148 13.70 16.58 6.57
C ALA A 148 12.20 16.62 6.21
N ARG A 149 11.70 17.79 5.82
CA ARG A 149 10.40 17.93 5.16
C ARG A 149 10.61 17.86 3.65
N ILE A 150 10.07 16.80 3.07
CA ILE A 150 9.85 16.63 1.64
C ILE A 150 8.90 17.74 1.18
N GLY A 151 9.39 18.62 0.30
CA GLY A 151 8.60 19.66 -0.35
C GLY A 151 8.67 19.48 -1.86
N MET A 152 7.67 18.79 -2.41
CA MET A 152 7.27 18.94 -3.82
C MET A 152 6.93 20.41 -4.04
N ASN A 153 7.60 21.07 -4.98
CA ASN A 153 7.13 22.33 -5.54
C ASN A 153 6.91 22.17 -7.03
N THR A 154 5.65 21.85 -7.35
CA THR A 154 4.98 22.20 -8.59
C THR A 154 4.71 23.70 -8.59
N TYR A 155 5.37 24.46 -9.46
CA TYR A 155 4.95 25.82 -9.79
C TYR A 155 4.66 25.96 -11.27
N LEU A 156 3.36 26.06 -11.56
CA LEU A 156 2.77 26.62 -12.76
C LEU A 156 2.80 28.16 -12.67
N HIS A 157 3.49 28.84 -13.60
CA HIS A 157 3.20 30.20 -14.08
C HIS A 157 3.86 30.32 -15.48
N ARG A 158 3.14 30.30 -16.61
CA ARG A 158 2.19 31.29 -17.19
C ARG A 158 2.89 32.51 -17.83
N THR A 159 3.06 32.44 -19.18
CA THR A 159 3.11 33.50 -20.23
C THR A 159 3.99 34.75 -19.98
N GLN A 160 4.93 35.19 -20.82
CA GLN A 160 4.91 35.45 -22.28
C GLN A 160 6.36 35.64 -22.83
N PRO A 161 6.56 35.73 -24.16
CA PRO A 161 7.83 35.45 -24.84
C PRO A 161 8.65 36.68 -25.25
N SER A 162 9.95 36.45 -25.45
CA SER A 162 10.75 37.11 -26.48
C SER A 162 11.86 36.17 -26.96
N SER A 163 11.88 35.96 -28.27
CA SER A 163 12.94 35.47 -29.19
C SER A 163 14.38 35.59 -28.65
N VAL A 164 15.33 34.69 -28.91
CA VAL A 164 16.09 34.43 -30.18
C VAL A 164 16.76 33.04 -30.03
N THR A 165 16.36 31.99 -30.76
CA THR A 165 17.09 31.33 -31.89
C THR A 165 17.96 30.11 -31.53
N GLU A 166 17.62 28.97 -32.15
CA GLU A 166 18.44 27.79 -32.51
C GLU A 166 19.15 27.01 -31.37
N SER A 167 19.22 25.68 -31.30
CA SER A 167 18.90 24.56 -32.19
C SER A 167 19.08 23.27 -31.37
N SER A 168 18.57 22.16 -31.90
CA SER A 168 18.94 20.77 -31.58
C SER A 168 18.52 20.17 -30.24
N GLY A 169 17.59 19.22 -30.35
CA GLY A 169 17.30 18.24 -29.32
C GLY A 169 18.49 17.30 -29.09
N GLN A 170 18.77 17.05 -27.82
CA GLN A 170 19.56 15.91 -27.39
C GLN A 170 18.89 15.32 -26.15
N SER A 171 18.40 14.08 -26.32
CA SER A 171 18.06 13.16 -25.26
C SER A 171 19.27 12.95 -24.37
N ALA A 172 19.27 13.55 -23.18
CA ALA A 172 20.31 13.33 -22.19
C ALA A 172 20.16 11.92 -21.59
N SER A 173 21.01 11.01 -22.03
CA SER A 173 21.31 9.79 -21.30
C SER A 173 22.03 10.14 -19.99
N PRO A 174 21.72 9.47 -18.86
CA PRO A 174 22.37 9.75 -17.59
C PRO A 174 23.84 9.29 -17.67
N THR A 175 24.77 10.25 -17.56
CA THR A 175 26.21 10.02 -17.51
C THR A 175 26.59 9.14 -16.29
N PRO A 176 27.52 8.17 -16.44
CA PRO A 176 27.86 7.17 -15.41
C PRO A 176 28.38 7.76 -14.09
N VAL A 177 28.95 8.97 -14.12
CA VAL A 177 29.43 9.69 -12.93
C VAL A 177 28.29 10.02 -11.95
N SER A 178 27.06 10.20 -12.45
CA SER A 178 25.88 10.50 -11.63
C SER A 178 25.44 9.30 -10.78
N VAL A 179 25.62 8.08 -11.29
CA VAL A 179 25.17 6.84 -10.61
C VAL A 179 26.12 6.50 -9.47
N GLU A 180 27.42 6.68 -9.68
CA GLU A 180 28.46 6.43 -8.67
C GLU A 180 28.40 7.45 -7.53
N ALA A 181 28.17 8.74 -7.83
CA ALA A 181 27.92 9.76 -6.81
C ALA A 181 26.67 9.46 -5.97
N THR A 182 25.60 8.97 -6.61
CA THR A 182 24.37 8.57 -5.91
C THR A 182 24.62 7.35 -5.00
N ARG A 183 25.42 6.38 -5.46
CA ARG A 183 25.80 5.21 -4.67
C ARG A 183 26.63 5.59 -3.44
N ALA A 184 27.60 6.49 -3.59
CA ALA A 184 28.39 7.00 -2.47
C ALA A 184 27.53 7.73 -1.43
N GLN A 185 26.53 8.51 -1.87
CA GLN A 185 25.55 9.14 -0.97
C GLN A 185 24.73 8.11 -0.18
N PHE A 186 24.28 7.03 -0.81
CA PHE A 186 23.58 5.94 -0.12
C PHE A 186 24.46 5.24 0.93
N GLU A 187 25.73 5.01 0.63
CA GLU A 187 26.68 4.40 1.58
C GLU A 187 26.95 5.34 2.77
N GLN A 188 27.06 6.65 2.53
CA GLN A 188 27.21 7.65 3.59
C GLN A 188 25.98 7.72 4.51
N VAL A 189 24.78 7.71 3.93
CA VAL A 189 23.52 7.68 4.71
C VAL A 189 23.42 6.40 5.52
N ARG A 190 23.79 5.25 4.93
CA ARG A 190 23.79 3.96 5.64
C ARG A 190 24.74 3.96 6.84
N LEU A 191 25.96 4.46 6.68
CA LEU A 191 26.94 4.59 7.78
C LEU A 191 26.43 5.54 8.87
N LEU A 192 25.77 6.64 8.50
CA LEU A 192 25.20 7.57 9.45
C LEU A 192 24.07 6.94 10.27
N ILE A 193 23.15 6.22 9.62
CA ILE A 193 22.05 5.50 10.28
C ILE A 193 22.63 4.49 11.28
N LEU A 194 23.59 3.68 10.85
CA LEU A 194 24.23 2.68 11.72
C LEU A 194 24.91 3.34 12.94
N GLY A 195 25.62 4.44 12.72
CA GLY A 195 26.26 5.18 13.81
C GLY A 195 25.27 5.88 14.75
N MET A 196 24.11 6.31 14.24
CA MET A 196 23.03 6.85 15.06
C MET A 196 22.36 5.77 15.90
N GLU A 197 22.11 4.60 15.32
CA GLU A 197 21.54 3.43 15.97
C GLU A 197 22.43 2.95 17.12
N GLN A 198 23.74 2.84 16.89
CA GLN A 198 24.70 2.49 17.94
C GLN A 198 24.68 3.49 19.11
N ARG A 199 24.73 4.79 18.83
CA ARG A 199 24.69 5.82 19.89
C ARG A 199 23.36 5.87 20.64
N MET A 200 22.27 5.47 19.99
CA MET A 200 20.96 5.37 20.63
C MET A 200 20.92 4.17 21.56
N GLN A 201 21.39 3.02 21.10
CA GLN A 201 21.47 1.79 21.89
C GLN A 201 22.37 1.95 23.12
N GLU A 202 23.53 2.60 22.99
CA GLU A 202 24.40 2.92 24.13
C GLU A 202 23.73 3.82 25.18
N ARG A 203 22.85 4.75 24.75
CA ARG A 203 22.11 5.60 25.68
C ARG A 203 21.00 4.82 26.37
N GLU A 204 20.31 3.97 25.63
CA GLU A 204 19.26 3.09 26.17
C GLU A 204 19.84 2.14 27.22
N GLU A 205 20.98 1.51 26.96
CA GLU A 205 21.67 0.67 27.94
C GLU A 205 22.09 1.46 29.20
N LYS A 206 22.58 2.70 29.03
CA LYS A 206 22.92 3.56 30.17
C LYS A 206 21.67 3.93 30.97
N LEU A 207 20.57 4.25 30.30
CA LEU A 207 19.30 4.58 30.93
C LEU A 207 18.76 3.38 31.72
N ASN A 208 18.73 2.19 31.12
CA ASN A 208 18.30 0.97 31.77
C ASN A 208 19.14 0.66 33.02
N LYS A 209 20.48 0.82 32.94
CA LYS A 209 21.35 0.69 34.11
C LYS A 209 21.07 1.71 35.21
N THR A 210 20.62 2.92 34.86
CA THR A 210 20.23 3.92 35.87
C THR A 210 18.87 3.60 36.50
N ILE A 211 17.93 3.07 35.72
CA ILE A 211 16.62 2.62 36.20
C ILE A 211 16.81 1.44 37.16
N GLU A 212 17.54 0.40 36.77
CA GLU A 212 17.83 -0.75 37.64
C GLU A 212 18.46 -0.34 38.98
N ARG A 213 19.38 0.64 38.94
CA ARG A 213 19.99 1.18 40.18
C ARG A 213 18.98 1.94 41.04
N ALA A 214 18.09 2.70 40.44
CA ALA A 214 17.05 3.43 41.16
C ALA A 214 16.04 2.45 41.80
N GLU A 215 15.59 1.44 41.06
CA GLU A 215 14.69 0.40 41.55
C GLU A 215 15.33 -0.42 42.69
N ALA A 216 16.63 -0.75 42.58
CA ALA A 216 17.35 -1.42 43.66
C ALA A 216 17.45 -0.56 44.93
N GLN A 217 17.59 0.77 44.78
CA GLN A 217 17.57 1.70 45.91
C GLN A 217 16.17 1.82 46.52
N GLU A 218 15.13 1.88 45.69
CA GLU A 218 13.73 1.90 46.13
C GLU A 218 13.41 0.66 46.97
N MET A 219 13.74 -0.54 46.49
CA MET A 219 13.57 -1.78 47.25
C MET A 219 14.32 -1.76 48.60
N LYS A 220 15.54 -1.22 48.63
CA LYS A 220 16.33 -1.11 49.86
C LYS A 220 15.69 -0.12 50.86
N CYS A 221 15.17 1.01 50.38
CA CYS A 221 14.45 1.98 51.20
C CYS A 221 13.13 1.40 51.73
N GLU A 222 12.37 0.69 50.91
CA GLU A 222 11.13 0.04 51.32
C GLU A 222 11.38 -1.04 52.40
N ALA A 223 12.45 -1.82 52.26
CA ALA A 223 12.85 -2.81 53.27
C ALA A 223 13.18 -2.16 54.62
N LEU A 224 13.97 -1.07 54.62
CA LEU A 224 14.28 -0.32 55.85
C LEU A 224 13.03 0.30 56.47
N GLN A 225 12.10 0.81 55.65
CA GLN A 225 10.83 1.35 56.13
C GLN A 225 9.99 0.26 56.83
N LYS A 226 9.97 -0.96 56.30
CA LYS A 226 9.30 -2.12 56.90
C LYS A 226 9.96 -2.59 58.21
N GLU A 227 11.26 -2.38 58.41
CA GLU A 227 11.93 -2.70 59.69
C GLU A 227 11.73 -1.62 60.76
N ILE A 228 11.59 -0.35 60.38
CA ILE A 228 11.40 0.77 61.31
C ILE A 228 9.96 0.84 61.86
N LEU A 229 8.95 0.50 61.05
CA LEU A 229 7.54 0.49 61.45
C LEU A 229 7.15 -0.47 62.59
N PRO A 230 7.65 -1.72 62.70
CA PRO A 230 7.34 -2.61 63.82
C PRO A 230 7.95 -2.15 65.15
N SER A 231 8.93 -1.22 65.14
CA SER A 231 9.58 -0.74 66.36
C SER A 231 8.88 0.44 67.04
N LYS A 232 7.81 1.00 66.45
CA LYS A 232 7.05 2.15 67.01
C LYS A 232 5.72 1.79 67.67
N LEU A 233 5.37 0.51 67.78
CA LEU A 233 4.09 0.04 68.37
C LEU A 233 4.23 -0.63 69.75
N VAL A 234 5.40 -0.53 70.39
CA VAL A 234 5.58 -0.98 71.79
C VAL A 234 6.05 0.21 72.63
N VAL A 235 5.09 1.05 73.04
CA VAL A 235 5.20 1.96 74.20
C VAL A 235 3.91 1.84 74.98
#